data_AF-A0A851LXG9-F1
#
_entry.id   AF-A0A851LXG9-F1
#
_cell.length_a   1.000
_cell.length_b   1.000
_cell.length_c   1.000
_cell.angle_alpha   90.00
_cell.angle_beta   90.00
_cell.angle_gamma   90.00
#
_symmetry.space_group_name_H-M   'P 1'
#
loop_
_entity.id
_entity.type
_entity.pdbx_description
1 polymer ?
#
loop_
_entity_poly.entity_id
_entity_poly.type
_entity_poly.pdbx_seq_one_letter_code
_entity_poly.pdbx_strand_id
1 'polypeptide(L)'
;ASAIIKRYVGLGNALNATALDAIGTKYVCLLNATELNMIDSSSLRMASLNPSACSQLTKDILYAKAKRAFSDKRRLPAYYELIEPYLGGASGVDLKVLSKDNVNMNVTTFAKLRRDSLMSLTPSEVQGLLGINLGDLKKWQNKSPIREWILMQKQSELDKLHVGLTGGTQEGYINIITPRVQPPSSASPGAVAMTLHLLPALLISFLMMLILS
;
A
#
# COMPACT_ATOMS: atom_id res chain seq x y z
N ALA A 1 -21.71 12.76 -26.72
CA ALA A 1 -21.07 11.44 -26.86
C ALA A 1 -21.87 10.31 -26.21
N SER A 2 -22.11 10.33 -24.88
CA SER A 2 -22.88 9.25 -24.20
C SER A 2 -24.26 8.97 -24.82
N ALA A 3 -25.06 10.01 -25.14
CA ALA A 3 -26.36 9.82 -25.79
C ALA A 3 -26.28 9.16 -27.20
N ILE A 4 -25.21 9.44 -27.95
CA ILE A 4 -25.00 8.84 -29.28
C ILE A 4 -24.65 7.36 -29.14
N ILE A 5 -23.79 7.02 -28.18
CA ILE A 5 -23.41 5.62 -27.91
C ILE A 5 -24.63 4.84 -27.42
N LYS A 6 -25.43 5.41 -26.52
CA LYS A 6 -26.71 4.82 -26.08
C LYS A 6 -27.65 4.55 -27.24
N ARG A 7 -27.79 5.50 -28.17
CA ARG A 7 -28.62 5.32 -29.36
C ARG A 7 -28.06 4.23 -30.27
N TYR A 8 -26.75 4.22 -30.53
CA TYR A 8 -26.09 3.21 -31.34
C TYR A 8 -26.34 1.79 -30.81
N VAL A 9 -26.12 1.59 -29.51
CA VAL A 9 -26.36 0.32 -28.83
C VAL A 9 -27.85 -0.01 -28.74
N GLY A 10 -28.70 0.98 -28.48
CA GLY A 10 -30.15 0.82 -28.44
C GLY A 10 -30.78 0.42 -29.77
N LEU A 11 -30.09 0.68 -30.89
CA LEU A 11 -30.45 0.17 -32.23
C LEU A 11 -29.95 -1.26 -32.49
N GLY A 12 -29.41 -1.95 -31.48
CA GLY A 12 -28.91 -3.32 -31.58
C GLY A 12 -27.48 -3.44 -32.10
N ASN A 13 -26.76 -2.33 -32.28
CA ASN A 13 -25.37 -2.39 -32.74
C ASN A 13 -24.42 -2.77 -31.60
N ALA A 14 -23.49 -3.67 -31.88
CA ALA A 14 -22.48 -4.09 -30.90
C ALA A 14 -21.35 -3.07 -30.73
N LEU A 15 -20.85 -2.91 -29.51
CA LEU A 15 -19.58 -2.26 -29.22
C LEU A 15 -18.41 -3.21 -29.57
N ASN A 16 -18.27 -3.50 -30.86
CA ASN A 16 -17.18 -4.30 -31.42
C ASN A 16 -15.86 -3.50 -31.49
N ALA A 17 -14.76 -4.13 -31.91
CA ALA A 17 -13.45 -3.48 -31.98
C ALA A 17 -13.47 -2.16 -32.79
N THR A 18 -14.05 -2.18 -33.99
CA THR A 18 -14.18 -1.00 -34.85
C THR A 18 -14.93 0.13 -34.15
N ALA A 19 -16.04 -0.17 -33.48
CA ALA A 19 -16.81 0.82 -32.74
C ALA A 19 -16.02 1.37 -31.55
N LEU A 20 -15.31 0.52 -30.80
CA LEU A 20 -14.48 0.91 -29.66
C LEU A 20 -13.32 1.83 -30.09
N ASP A 21 -12.66 1.51 -31.20
CA ASP A 21 -11.58 2.34 -31.75
C ASP A 21 -12.12 3.67 -32.29
N ALA A 22 -13.27 3.64 -32.95
CA ALA A 22 -13.91 4.84 -33.50
C ALA A 22 -14.33 5.84 -32.40
N ILE A 23 -14.87 5.35 -31.28
CA ILE A 23 -15.17 6.23 -30.13
C ILE A 23 -13.91 6.54 -29.30
N GLY A 24 -12.92 5.68 -29.36
CA GLY A 24 -11.67 5.81 -28.61
C GLY A 24 -11.84 5.73 -27.09
N THR A 25 -10.71 5.62 -26.39
CA THR A 25 -10.73 5.40 -24.93
C THR A 25 -11.41 6.53 -24.16
N LYS A 26 -11.30 7.78 -24.64
CA LYS A 26 -11.95 8.94 -23.99
C LYS A 26 -13.45 8.73 -23.79
N TYR A 27 -14.15 8.21 -24.80
CA TYR A 27 -15.60 7.98 -24.70
C TYR A 27 -15.93 6.64 -24.06
N VAL A 28 -15.07 5.62 -24.19
CA VAL A 28 -15.19 4.38 -23.39
C VAL A 28 -15.16 4.69 -21.89
N CYS A 29 -14.31 5.62 -21.43
CA CYS A 29 -14.26 6.02 -20.01
C CYS A 29 -15.54 6.71 -19.50
N LEU A 30 -16.45 7.15 -20.39
CA LEU A 30 -17.72 7.78 -20.01
C LEU A 30 -18.89 6.80 -19.94
N LEU A 31 -18.68 5.54 -20.33
CA LEU A 31 -19.70 4.50 -20.27
C LEU A 31 -19.96 4.07 -18.84
N ASN A 32 -21.23 3.84 -18.50
CA ASN A 32 -21.62 3.28 -17.22
C ASN A 32 -21.42 1.75 -17.19
N ALA A 33 -21.65 1.13 -16.02
CA ALA A 33 -21.46 -0.30 -15.85
C ALA A 33 -22.31 -1.15 -16.83
N THR A 34 -23.55 -0.76 -17.10
CA THR A 34 -24.44 -1.48 -18.02
C THR A 34 -23.89 -1.45 -19.45
N GLU A 35 -23.49 -0.28 -19.93
CA GLU A 35 -22.92 -0.08 -21.27
C GLU A 35 -21.57 -0.79 -21.42
N LEU A 36 -20.70 -0.68 -20.41
CA LEU A 36 -19.42 -1.40 -20.40
C LEU A 36 -19.64 -2.91 -20.45
N ASN A 37 -20.63 -3.43 -19.74
CA ASN A 37 -20.91 -4.86 -19.71
C ASN A 37 -21.42 -5.41 -21.06
N MET A 38 -22.02 -4.57 -21.91
CA MET A 38 -22.42 -4.93 -23.28
C MET A 38 -21.24 -5.13 -24.23
N ILE A 39 -20.04 -4.67 -23.89
CA ILE A 39 -18.84 -4.91 -24.68
C ILE A 39 -18.51 -6.41 -24.61
N ASP A 40 -18.53 -7.12 -25.73
CA ASP A 40 -18.07 -8.51 -25.75
C ASP A 40 -16.57 -8.59 -25.44
N SER A 41 -16.14 -9.63 -24.72
CA SER A 41 -14.72 -9.75 -24.35
C SER A 41 -13.84 -9.89 -25.59
N SER A 42 -14.31 -10.61 -26.63
CA SER A 42 -13.56 -10.78 -27.87
C SER A 42 -13.30 -9.47 -28.63
N SER A 43 -14.16 -8.44 -28.44
CA SER A 43 -13.94 -7.11 -29.01
C SER A 43 -12.62 -6.49 -28.58
N LEU A 44 -12.13 -6.81 -27.38
CA LEU A 44 -10.86 -6.28 -26.87
C LEU A 44 -9.63 -6.91 -27.53
N ARG A 45 -9.78 -8.01 -28.29
CA ARG A 45 -8.65 -8.63 -28.99
C ARG A 45 -8.07 -7.74 -30.09
N MET A 46 -8.91 -6.91 -30.69
CA MET A 46 -8.57 -6.06 -31.84
C MET A 46 -8.69 -4.56 -31.55
N ALA A 47 -9.27 -4.18 -30.40
CA ALA A 47 -9.40 -2.78 -30.02
C ALA A 47 -8.11 -2.25 -29.40
N SER A 48 -7.73 -1.02 -29.73
CA SER A 48 -6.57 -0.33 -29.18
C SER A 48 -7.03 0.70 -28.14
N LEU A 49 -7.11 0.28 -26.87
CA LEU A 49 -7.56 1.13 -25.77
C LEU A 49 -6.48 1.32 -24.70
N ASN A 50 -6.41 2.53 -24.13
CA ASN A 50 -5.57 2.85 -22.97
C ASN A 50 -6.42 3.42 -21.83
N PRO A 51 -7.05 2.57 -20.99
CA PRO A 51 -7.96 3.00 -19.94
C PRO A 51 -7.27 3.53 -18.68
N SER A 52 -5.96 3.82 -18.73
CA SER A 52 -5.19 4.23 -17.55
C SER A 52 -5.74 5.49 -16.85
N ALA A 53 -6.42 6.37 -17.59
CA ALA A 53 -7.08 7.56 -17.04
C ALA A 53 -8.58 7.38 -16.74
N CYS A 54 -9.17 6.21 -17.01
CA CYS A 54 -10.58 5.97 -16.70
C CYS A 54 -10.83 5.85 -15.19
N SER A 55 -12.12 5.89 -14.80
CA SER A 55 -12.55 5.55 -13.44
C SER A 55 -12.14 4.12 -13.06
N GLN A 56 -12.01 3.83 -11.76
CA GLN A 56 -11.66 2.48 -11.31
C GLN A 56 -12.71 1.44 -11.71
N LEU A 57 -13.99 1.79 -11.67
CA LEU A 57 -15.09 0.93 -12.14
C LEU A 57 -14.87 0.50 -13.60
N THR A 58 -14.50 1.45 -14.46
CA THR A 58 -14.22 1.17 -15.87
C THR A 58 -13.01 0.25 -16.02
N LYS A 59 -11.92 0.52 -15.30
CA LYS A 59 -10.71 -0.31 -15.32
C LYS A 59 -11.02 -1.74 -14.89
N ASP A 60 -11.76 -1.92 -13.81
CA ASP A 60 -12.10 -3.24 -13.26
C ASP A 60 -12.92 -4.07 -14.27
N ILE A 61 -13.93 -3.47 -14.90
CA ILE A 61 -14.75 -4.14 -15.91
C ILE A 61 -13.92 -4.48 -17.16
N LEU A 62 -13.12 -3.53 -17.67
CA LEU A 62 -12.30 -3.76 -18.85
C LEU A 62 -11.20 -4.79 -18.59
N TYR A 63 -10.57 -4.79 -17.41
CA TYR A 63 -9.61 -5.81 -17.03
C TYR A 63 -10.22 -7.21 -17.00
N ALA A 64 -11.39 -7.38 -16.37
CA ALA A 64 -12.07 -8.66 -16.33
C ALA A 64 -12.44 -9.17 -17.73
N LYS A 65 -12.81 -8.27 -18.65
CA LYS A 65 -13.05 -8.60 -20.06
C LYS A 65 -11.77 -8.94 -20.80
N ALA A 66 -10.70 -8.18 -20.64
CA ALA A 66 -9.40 -8.44 -21.26
C ALA A 66 -8.84 -9.80 -20.80
N LYS A 67 -8.91 -10.10 -19.50
CA LYS A 67 -8.50 -11.41 -18.94
C LYS A 67 -9.24 -12.58 -19.60
N ARG A 68 -10.54 -12.44 -19.86
CA ARG A 68 -11.32 -13.45 -20.60
C ARG A 68 -10.92 -13.49 -22.08
N ALA A 69 -10.80 -12.32 -22.70
CA ALA A 69 -10.43 -12.15 -24.09
C ALA A 69 -9.11 -12.84 -24.43
N PHE A 70 -8.11 -12.78 -23.55
CA PHE A 70 -6.77 -13.31 -23.80
C PHE A 70 -6.48 -14.61 -23.04
N SER A 71 -7.50 -15.27 -22.50
CA SER A 71 -7.35 -16.48 -21.69
C SER A 71 -6.66 -17.64 -22.44
N ASP A 72 -6.85 -17.74 -23.76
CA ASP A 72 -6.17 -18.72 -24.63
C ASP A 72 -4.66 -18.48 -24.73
N LYS A 73 -4.21 -17.26 -24.44
CA LYS A 73 -2.79 -16.88 -24.46
C LYS A 73 -2.11 -17.02 -23.10
N ARG A 74 -2.82 -17.37 -22.02
CA ARG A 74 -2.31 -17.33 -20.63
C ARG A 74 -0.96 -18.02 -20.40
N ARG A 75 -0.65 -19.07 -21.18
CA ARG A 75 0.61 -19.85 -21.09
C ARG A 75 1.72 -19.34 -22.01
N LEU A 76 1.47 -18.27 -22.75
CA LEU A 76 2.40 -17.69 -23.73
C LEU A 76 3.01 -16.40 -23.16
N PRO A 77 4.28 -16.10 -23.47
CA PRO A 77 4.93 -14.85 -23.04
C PRO A 77 4.16 -13.59 -23.43
N ALA A 78 3.53 -13.61 -24.63
CA ALA A 78 2.73 -12.49 -25.15
C ALA A 78 1.49 -12.15 -24.31
N TYR A 79 1.08 -13.01 -23.36
CA TYR A 79 -0.09 -12.75 -22.52
C TYR A 79 0.01 -11.43 -21.76
N TYR A 80 1.18 -11.12 -21.19
CA TYR A 80 1.39 -9.90 -20.43
C TYR A 80 1.17 -8.66 -21.30
N GLU A 81 1.77 -8.62 -22.49
CA GLU A 81 1.67 -7.50 -23.44
C GLU A 81 0.21 -7.20 -23.81
N LEU A 82 -0.60 -8.25 -23.98
CA LEU A 82 -2.01 -8.13 -24.35
C LEU A 82 -2.88 -7.57 -23.20
N ILE A 83 -2.54 -7.86 -21.94
CA ILE A 83 -3.32 -7.40 -20.78
C ILE A 83 -2.77 -6.11 -20.15
N GLU A 84 -1.52 -5.73 -20.45
CA GLU A 84 -0.83 -4.60 -19.81
C GLU A 84 -1.65 -3.31 -19.78
N PRO A 85 -2.31 -2.86 -20.88
CA PRO A 85 -3.09 -1.63 -20.87
C PRO A 85 -4.23 -1.61 -19.85
N TYR A 86 -4.70 -2.80 -19.45
CA TYR A 86 -5.86 -3.00 -18.58
C TYR A 86 -5.48 -3.29 -17.12
N LEU A 87 -4.18 -3.45 -16.79
CA LEU A 87 -3.73 -3.85 -15.46
C LEU A 87 -4.10 -2.88 -14.33
N GLY A 88 -4.47 -1.65 -14.65
CA GLY A 88 -5.03 -0.71 -13.68
C GLY A 88 -6.32 -1.21 -12.99
N GLY A 89 -6.99 -2.23 -13.54
CA GLY A 89 -8.16 -2.90 -12.94
C GLY A 89 -7.87 -4.29 -12.37
N ALA A 90 -6.61 -4.71 -12.33
CA ALA A 90 -6.23 -6.03 -11.85
C ALA A 90 -6.43 -6.16 -10.34
N SER A 91 -6.97 -7.30 -9.90
CA SER A 91 -7.08 -7.63 -8.48
C SER A 91 -5.72 -8.01 -7.91
N GLY A 92 -5.56 -7.88 -6.58
CA GLY A 92 -4.36 -8.37 -5.88
C GLY A 92 -4.10 -9.85 -6.15
N VAL A 93 -5.14 -10.69 -6.18
CA VAL A 93 -5.02 -12.13 -6.49
C VAL A 93 -4.44 -12.36 -7.89
N ASP A 94 -4.94 -11.63 -8.89
CA ASP A 94 -4.44 -11.76 -10.26
C ASP A 94 -2.99 -11.27 -10.39
N LEU A 95 -2.61 -10.20 -9.69
CA LEU A 95 -1.24 -9.70 -9.67
C LEU A 95 -0.27 -10.69 -8.98
N LYS A 96 -0.70 -11.37 -7.91
CA LYS A 96 0.08 -12.43 -7.26
C LYS A 96 0.27 -13.67 -8.12
N VAL A 97 -0.68 -13.92 -9.02
CA VAL A 97 -0.52 -14.97 -10.03
C VAL A 97 0.45 -14.51 -11.11
N LEU A 98 0.36 -13.25 -11.55
CA LEU A 98 1.23 -12.67 -12.58
C LEU A 98 2.69 -12.52 -12.10
N SER A 99 2.93 -12.29 -10.82
CA SER A 99 4.28 -12.17 -10.24
C SER A 99 5.12 -13.44 -10.41
N LYS A 100 4.48 -14.59 -10.61
CA LYS A 100 5.16 -15.88 -10.83
C LYS A 100 5.69 -16.04 -12.26
N ASP A 101 5.26 -15.18 -13.18
CA ASP A 101 5.58 -15.29 -14.61
C ASP A 101 6.76 -14.39 -15.01
N ASN A 102 7.37 -13.65 -14.07
CA ASN A 102 8.51 -12.74 -14.31
C ASN A 102 8.31 -11.80 -15.51
N VAL A 103 7.19 -11.10 -15.53
CA VAL A 103 6.70 -10.35 -16.71
C VAL A 103 7.48 -9.08 -17.03
N ASN A 104 8.48 -8.71 -16.23
CA ASN A 104 9.27 -7.49 -16.39
C ASN A 104 8.38 -6.23 -16.49
N MET A 105 7.42 -6.09 -15.58
CA MET A 105 6.48 -4.98 -15.56
C MET A 105 7.22 -3.64 -15.44
N ASN A 106 6.84 -2.67 -16.26
CA ASN A 106 7.39 -1.31 -16.14
C ASN A 106 6.91 -0.66 -14.84
N VAL A 107 7.79 0.05 -14.13
CA VAL A 107 7.43 0.79 -12.91
C VAL A 107 6.33 1.84 -13.17
N THR A 108 6.22 2.38 -14.40
CA THR A 108 5.10 3.26 -14.77
C THR A 108 3.76 2.53 -14.82
N THR A 109 3.76 1.24 -15.22
CA THR A 109 2.57 0.38 -15.20
C THR A 109 2.25 0.01 -13.76
N PHE A 110 3.26 -0.36 -12.97
CA PHE A 110 3.14 -0.64 -11.54
C PHE A 110 2.52 0.54 -10.77
N ALA A 111 2.96 1.78 -11.03
CA ALA A 111 2.42 2.99 -10.41
C ALA A 111 0.94 3.28 -10.77
N LYS A 112 0.42 2.65 -11.84
CA LYS A 112 -0.97 2.81 -12.31
C LYS A 112 -1.91 1.70 -11.85
N LEU A 113 -1.40 0.70 -11.13
CA LEU A 113 -2.21 -0.38 -10.57
C LEU A 113 -3.25 0.15 -9.59
N ARG A 114 -4.32 -0.63 -9.41
CA ARG A 114 -5.33 -0.33 -8.39
C ARG A 114 -4.69 -0.31 -7.01
N ARG A 115 -4.96 0.75 -6.23
CA ARG A 115 -4.27 1.04 -4.97
C ARG A 115 -4.34 -0.13 -3.98
N ASP A 116 -5.53 -0.63 -3.70
CA ASP A 116 -5.75 -1.77 -2.79
C ASP A 116 -4.97 -3.03 -3.21
N SER A 117 -4.89 -3.28 -4.52
CA SER A 117 -4.23 -4.44 -5.10
C SER A 117 -2.72 -4.31 -4.99
N LEU A 118 -2.18 -3.12 -5.24
CA LEU A 118 -0.78 -2.81 -5.02
C LEU A 118 -0.40 -2.94 -3.53
N MET A 119 -1.22 -2.42 -2.62
CA MET A 119 -0.96 -2.53 -1.17
C MET A 119 -1.02 -3.97 -0.64
N SER A 120 -1.64 -4.89 -1.38
CA SER A 120 -1.72 -6.31 -1.02
C SER A 120 -0.48 -7.13 -1.39
N LEU A 121 0.47 -6.53 -2.11
CA LEU A 121 1.67 -7.19 -2.62
C LEU A 121 2.81 -7.17 -1.60
N THR A 122 3.50 -8.29 -1.48
CA THR A 122 4.75 -8.42 -0.71
C THR A 122 5.96 -7.96 -1.53
N PRO A 123 7.11 -7.69 -0.90
CA PRO A 123 8.35 -7.37 -1.62
C PRO A 123 8.73 -8.44 -2.66
N SER A 124 8.61 -9.73 -2.31
CA SER A 124 8.90 -10.83 -3.24
C SER A 124 7.95 -10.85 -4.44
N GLU A 125 6.66 -10.56 -4.24
CA GLU A 125 5.71 -10.46 -5.36
C GLU A 125 6.00 -9.24 -6.24
N VAL A 126 6.44 -8.12 -5.67
CA VAL A 126 6.88 -6.93 -6.43
C VAL A 126 8.15 -7.24 -7.22
N GLN A 127 9.10 -7.97 -6.65
CA GLN A 127 10.27 -8.48 -7.37
C GLN A 127 9.87 -9.33 -8.57
N GLY A 128 8.93 -10.27 -8.41
CA GLY A 128 8.45 -11.12 -9.49
C GLY A 128 7.68 -10.36 -10.57
N LEU A 129 6.94 -9.30 -10.22
CA LEU A 129 6.26 -8.46 -11.21
C LEU A 129 7.25 -7.62 -12.01
N LEU A 130 8.16 -6.91 -11.34
CA LEU A 130 9.04 -5.94 -11.99
C LEU A 130 10.23 -6.59 -12.69
N GLY A 131 10.69 -7.76 -12.23
CA GLY A 131 11.80 -8.49 -12.81
C GLY A 131 13.04 -7.60 -13.02
N ILE A 132 13.51 -7.49 -14.26
CA ILE A 132 14.66 -6.65 -14.61
C ILE A 132 14.45 -5.15 -14.30
N ASN A 133 13.20 -4.69 -14.24
CA ASN A 133 12.86 -3.29 -13.98
C ASN A 133 12.81 -2.96 -12.48
N LEU A 134 13.12 -3.91 -11.59
CA LEU A 134 13.06 -3.70 -10.14
C LEU A 134 13.90 -2.51 -9.67
N GLY A 135 15.10 -2.33 -10.26
CA GLY A 135 16.02 -1.24 -9.93
C GLY A 135 15.42 0.15 -10.10
N ASP A 136 14.45 0.31 -11.01
CA ASP A 136 13.79 1.59 -11.22
C ASP A 136 12.91 2.03 -10.05
N LEU A 137 12.50 1.11 -9.15
CA LEU A 137 11.74 1.49 -7.95
C LEU A 137 12.41 2.58 -7.13
N LYS A 138 13.75 2.60 -7.06
CA LYS A 138 14.49 3.62 -6.31
C LYS A 138 14.19 5.04 -6.81
N LYS A 139 14.00 5.22 -8.12
CA LYS A 139 13.65 6.50 -8.74
C LYS A 139 12.21 6.93 -8.42
N TRP A 140 11.36 5.98 -8.02
CA TRP A 140 9.94 6.17 -7.73
C TRP A 140 9.60 6.11 -6.24
N GLN A 141 10.56 5.87 -5.35
CA GLN A 141 10.34 5.62 -3.92
C GLN A 141 9.55 6.73 -3.19
N ASN A 142 9.59 7.96 -3.72
CA ASN A 142 8.91 9.12 -3.13
C ASN A 142 7.59 9.46 -3.85
N LYS A 143 7.20 8.71 -4.87
CA LYS A 143 5.99 8.96 -5.68
C LYS A 143 4.85 8.04 -5.21
N SER A 144 3.66 8.61 -5.07
CA SER A 144 2.45 7.82 -4.84
C SER A 144 2.10 7.00 -6.10
N PRO A 145 1.60 5.74 -5.98
CA PRO A 145 1.33 5.00 -4.73
C PRO A 145 2.53 4.22 -4.17
N ILE A 146 3.66 4.19 -4.88
CA ILE A 146 4.84 3.38 -4.55
C ILE A 146 5.40 3.72 -3.16
N ARG A 147 5.46 5.02 -2.83
CA ARG A 147 5.89 5.48 -1.51
C ARG A 147 5.08 4.83 -0.39
N GLU A 148 3.75 4.83 -0.49
CA GLU A 148 2.93 4.28 0.58
C GLU A 148 3.10 2.77 0.72
N TRP A 149 3.29 2.07 -0.40
CA TRP A 149 3.61 0.64 -0.35
C TRP A 149 4.92 0.37 0.37
N ILE A 150 5.98 1.13 0.09
CA ILE A 150 7.28 1.02 0.77
C ILE A 150 7.12 1.20 2.28
N LEU A 151 6.39 2.23 2.71
CA LEU A 151 6.18 2.52 4.14
C LEU A 151 5.42 1.41 4.87
N MET A 152 4.63 0.59 4.16
CA MET A 152 3.90 -0.53 4.74
C MET A 152 4.76 -1.80 4.93
N GLN A 153 5.92 -1.88 4.27
CA GLN A 153 6.77 -3.06 4.36
C GLN A 153 7.69 -3.01 5.58
N LYS A 154 8.20 -4.16 6.02
CA LYS A 154 9.33 -4.21 6.95
C LYS A 154 10.61 -3.85 6.22
N GLN A 155 11.50 -3.09 6.87
CA GLN A 155 12.77 -2.72 6.25
C GLN A 155 13.61 -3.96 5.88
N SER A 156 13.62 -4.99 6.74
CA SER A 156 14.32 -6.27 6.49
C SER A 156 13.85 -6.98 5.21
N GLU A 157 12.55 -6.90 4.89
CA GLU A 157 11.99 -7.50 3.66
C GLU A 157 12.27 -6.63 2.43
N LEU A 158 12.35 -5.30 2.59
CA LEU A 158 12.78 -4.40 1.52
C LEU A 158 14.27 -4.60 1.19
N ASP A 159 15.11 -4.87 2.19
CA ASP A 159 16.55 -5.06 2.02
C ASP A 159 16.87 -6.30 1.17
N LYS A 160 16.02 -7.34 1.23
CA LYS A 160 16.10 -8.53 0.35
C LYS A 160 15.93 -8.21 -1.13
N LEU A 161 15.36 -7.07 -1.47
CA LEU A 161 15.23 -6.63 -2.86
C LEU A 161 16.55 -6.10 -3.43
N HIS A 162 17.55 -5.79 -2.58
CA HIS A 162 18.88 -5.29 -2.97
C HIS A 162 18.87 -4.05 -3.89
N VAL A 163 17.80 -3.23 -3.81
CA VAL A 163 17.66 -1.97 -4.58
C VAL A 163 17.75 -0.70 -3.72
N GLY A 164 18.13 -0.86 -2.45
CA GLY A 164 18.37 0.25 -1.52
C GLY A 164 17.13 1.08 -1.20
N LEU A 165 15.94 0.46 -1.13
CA LEU A 165 14.72 1.14 -0.70
C LEU A 165 14.77 1.38 0.82
N THR A 166 14.34 2.57 1.24
CA THR A 166 14.37 2.99 2.64
C THR A 166 13.03 3.60 3.02
N GLY A 167 12.55 3.30 4.24
CA GLY A 167 11.32 3.87 4.77
C GLY A 167 10.33 2.82 5.29
N GLY A 168 10.67 1.53 5.17
CA GLY A 168 9.88 0.47 5.80
C GLY A 168 9.80 0.63 7.31
N THR A 169 8.84 -0.05 7.92
CA THR A 169 8.69 -0.13 9.36
C THR A 169 9.97 -0.72 9.98
N GLN A 170 10.47 -0.04 11.03
CA GLN A 170 11.62 -0.50 11.78
C GLN A 170 11.23 -1.72 12.61
N GLU A 171 12.09 -2.72 12.61
CA GLU A 171 11.95 -3.87 13.50
C GLU A 171 12.52 -3.46 14.85
N GLY A 172 11.62 -3.18 15.80
CA GLY A 172 12.01 -2.86 17.17
C GLY A 172 12.41 -4.12 17.93
N TYR A 173 13.64 -4.16 18.43
CA TYR A 173 13.94 -4.96 19.62
C TYR A 173 13.44 -4.20 20.84
N ILE A 174 12.67 -4.87 21.71
CA ILE A 174 12.46 -4.38 23.07
C ILE A 174 13.77 -4.64 23.82
N ASN A 175 14.55 -3.59 24.11
CA ASN A 175 15.59 -3.69 25.12
C ASN A 175 14.91 -3.81 26.49
N ILE A 176 14.66 -5.05 26.94
CA ILE A 176 14.30 -5.31 28.33
C ILE A 176 15.56 -5.08 29.16
N ILE A 177 15.78 -3.84 29.60
CA ILE A 177 16.76 -3.55 30.65
C ILE A 177 16.19 -4.21 31.91
N THR A 178 16.67 -5.39 32.26
CA THR A 178 16.34 -6.03 33.53
C THR A 178 16.92 -5.14 34.64
N PRO A 179 16.10 -4.56 35.54
CA PRO A 179 16.65 -3.82 36.68
C PRO A 179 17.52 -4.79 37.48
N ARG A 180 18.81 -4.49 37.59
CA ARG A 180 19.71 -5.24 38.46
C ARG A 180 19.25 -4.97 39.89
N VAL A 181 18.50 -5.90 40.48
CA VAL A 181 18.19 -5.86 41.92
C VAL A 181 19.54 -5.88 42.63
N GLN A 182 19.91 -4.74 43.23
CA GLN A 182 21.08 -4.69 44.09
C GLN A 182 20.82 -5.66 45.26
N PRO A 183 21.78 -6.53 45.60
CA PRO A 183 21.65 -7.32 46.82
C PRO A 183 21.52 -6.34 48.01
N PRO A 184 20.70 -6.68 49.02
CA PRO A 184 20.48 -5.80 50.15
C PRO A 184 21.83 -5.44 50.78
N SER A 185 22.08 -4.14 50.90
CA SER A 185 23.25 -3.62 51.60
C SER A 185 23.18 -4.08 53.04
N SER A 186 24.08 -4.98 53.43
CA SER A 186 24.27 -5.40 54.81
C SER A 186 24.92 -4.27 55.61
N ALA A 187 24.10 -3.30 56.03
CA ALA A 187 24.50 -2.31 57.01
C ALA A 187 24.29 -2.88 58.43
N SER A 188 25.37 -2.92 59.20
CA SER A 188 25.37 -3.30 60.62
C SER A 188 24.60 -2.26 61.46
N PRO A 189 23.75 -2.67 62.43
CA PRO A 189 23.09 -1.73 63.33
C PRO A 189 24.04 -1.32 64.45
N GLY A 190 24.80 -0.24 64.21
CA GLY A 190 25.69 0.39 65.19
C GLY A 190 25.16 1.74 65.67
N ALA A 191 24.61 1.75 66.88
CA ALA A 191 24.46 2.85 67.83
C ALA A 191 24.39 4.30 67.29
N VAL A 192 23.18 4.83 67.13
CA VAL A 192 22.96 6.30 67.21
C VAL A 192 22.48 6.60 68.63
N ALA A 193 23.45 6.91 69.48
CA ALA A 193 23.20 7.46 70.80
C ALA A 193 22.80 8.94 70.68
N MET A 194 21.62 9.26 71.22
CA MET A 194 21.33 10.43 72.05
C MET A 194 21.86 11.80 71.57
N THR A 195 21.06 12.54 70.81
CA THR A 195 21.00 14.01 70.93
C THR A 195 19.59 14.51 70.56
N LEU A 196 18.63 14.35 71.47
CA LEU A 196 17.35 15.07 71.39
C LEU A 196 17.11 15.80 72.72
N HIS A 197 17.95 16.80 72.99
CA HIS A 197 17.72 17.79 74.03
C HIS A 197 17.83 19.18 73.41
N LEU A 198 16.91 20.06 73.81
CA LEU A 198 16.81 21.50 73.50
C LEU A 198 15.76 21.94 72.46
N LEU A 199 14.62 21.25 72.38
CA LEU A 199 13.40 21.79 71.75
C LEU A 199 12.13 21.94 72.63
N PRO A 200 12.10 21.68 73.95
CA PRO A 200 10.97 22.11 74.78
C PRO A 200 11.14 23.50 75.44
N ALA A 201 12.33 24.12 75.41
CA ALA A 201 12.60 25.32 76.21
C ALA A 201 12.13 26.65 75.59
N LEU A 202 11.70 26.67 74.33
CA LEU A 202 11.29 27.90 73.64
C LEU A 202 9.77 28.14 73.60
N LEU A 203 8.96 27.19 74.07
CA LEU A 203 7.49 27.33 74.13
C LEU A 203 6.97 27.85 75.47
N ILE A 204 7.80 27.91 76.51
CA ILE A 204 7.39 28.37 77.86
C ILE A 204 7.64 29.87 78.05
N SER A 205 8.58 30.48 77.31
CA SER A 205 8.84 31.93 77.39
C SER A 205 7.80 32.80 76.69
N PHE A 206 7.01 32.24 75.75
CA PHE A 206 5.97 32.99 75.04
C PHE A 206 4.65 33.05 75.82
N LEU A 207 4.39 32.14 76.76
CA LEU A 207 3.13 32.09 77.52
C LEU A 207 3.10 33.04 78.73
N MET A 208 4.25 33.45 79.28
CA MET A 208 4.30 34.32 80.47
C MET A 208 4.33 35.82 80.16
N MET A 209 4.41 36.23 78.88
CA MET A 209 4.29 37.63 78.45
C MET A 209 2.85 38.01 78.02
N LEU A 210 1.90 37.09 78.13
CA LEU A 210 0.47 37.30 77.80
C LEU A 210 -0.45 37.37 79.04
N ILE A 211 0.11 37.28 80.25
CA ILE A 211 -0.65 37.31 81.51
C ILE A 211 -0.36 38.59 82.32
N LEU A 212 0.46 39.51 81.79
CA LEU A 212 0.77 40.80 82.45
C LEU A 212 0.64 42.01 81.48
N SER A 213 -0.46 42.06 80.73
CA SER A 213 -1.00 43.27 80.10
C SER A 213 -2.52 43.21 80.10
#